data_AF-A0A645EMN6-F1
#
_entry.id   AF-A0A645EMN6-F1
#
_cell.length_a   1.000
_cell.length_b   1.000
_cell.length_c   1.000
_cell.angle_alpha   90.00
_cell.angle_beta   90.00
_cell.angle_gamma   90.00
#
_symmetry.space_group_name_H-M   'P 1'
#
loop_
_entity.id
_entity.type
_entity.pdbx_description
1 polymer ?
#
loop_
_entity_poly.entity_id
_entity_poly.type
_entity_poly.pdbx_seq_one_letter_code
_entity_poly.pdbx_strand_id
1 'polypeptide(L)'
;MDLLQAFQKVLATESLSEEPNEVIPADEYDLENQMDYLMQRVGQFQGRIRFQQLFRPGSSRNLLVATFLALLELVRLQQLHIEQTTPYGELWIGVFSNGNGQSTESISATESHREGHGRGAH
;
A
#
# COMPACT_ATOMS: atom_id res chain seq x y z
N MET A 1 7.84 18.07 0.38
CA MET A 1 7.32 16.98 1.23
C MET A 1 7.18 17.48 2.65
N ASP A 2 5.95 17.72 3.10
CA ASP A 2 5.65 17.94 4.52
C ASP A 2 4.63 16.89 4.97
N LEU A 3 5.18 15.75 5.37
CA LEU A 3 4.40 14.61 5.86
C LEU A 3 3.71 14.91 7.20
N LEU A 4 4.37 15.72 8.05
CA LEU A 4 3.83 16.12 9.34
C LEU A 4 2.58 16.98 9.15
N GLN A 5 2.61 17.93 8.21
CA GLN A 5 1.45 18.74 7.87
C GLN A 5 0.30 17.88 7.33
N ALA A 6 0.58 16.86 6.52
CA ALA A 6 -0.45 15.93 6.05
C ALA A 6 -1.06 15.12 7.20
N PHE A 7 -0.24 14.68 8.17
CA PHE A 7 -0.72 13.99 9.35
C PHE A 7 -1.56 14.90 10.27
N GLN A 8 -1.16 16.16 10.45
CA GLN A 8 -1.95 17.16 11.19
C GLN A 8 -3.34 17.35 10.60
N LYS A 9 -3.50 17.30 9.27
CA LYS A 9 -4.82 17.35 8.61
C LYS A 9 -5.69 16.14 8.95
N VAL A 10 -5.11 14.94 9.07
CA VAL A 10 -5.84 13.74 9.51
C VAL A 10 -6.31 13.92 10.95
N LEU A 11 -5.43 14.44 11.84
CA LEU A 11 -5.76 14.74 13.24
C LEU A 11 -6.77 15.89 13.44
N ALA A 12 -6.98 16.74 12.44
CA ALA A 12 -7.92 17.85 12.49
C ALA A 12 -9.32 17.48 11.96
N THR A 13 -9.55 16.23 11.57
CA THR A 13 -10.83 15.79 11.02
C THR A 13 -11.87 15.69 12.14
N GLU A 14 -13.06 16.28 11.96
CA GLU A 14 -14.11 16.30 13.01
C GLU A 14 -14.70 14.92 13.33
N SER A 15 -14.41 13.91 12.51
CA SER A 15 -14.85 12.53 12.67
C SER A 15 -13.92 11.69 13.55
N LEU A 16 -13.05 12.30 14.36
CA LEU A 16 -12.26 11.57 15.34
C LEU A 16 -13.17 11.09 16.46
N SER A 17 -13.07 9.81 16.83
CA SER A 17 -13.81 9.31 17.99
C SER A 17 -13.22 9.97 19.24
N GLU A 18 -14.04 10.75 19.95
CA GLU A 18 -13.74 11.36 21.25
C GLU A 18 -13.77 10.32 22.39
N GLU A 19 -13.28 9.11 22.15
CA GLU A 19 -13.22 8.11 23.22
C GLU A 19 -12.28 8.64 24.31
N PRO A 20 -12.75 8.72 25.57
CA PRO A 20 -12.09 9.46 26.61
C PRO A 20 -10.86 8.71 27.07
N ASN A 21 -9.71 8.97 26.42
CA ASN A 21 -8.36 8.61 26.86
C ASN A 21 -8.33 7.32 27.69
N GLU A 22 -8.97 6.26 27.18
CA GLU A 22 -8.89 4.97 27.81
C GLU A 22 -7.40 4.64 27.75
N VAL A 23 -6.83 4.30 28.90
CA VAL A 23 -5.43 3.91 29.01
C VAL A 23 -5.34 2.54 28.36
N ILE A 24 -5.45 2.54 27.03
CA ILE A 24 -5.37 1.35 26.21
C ILE A 24 -3.92 0.88 26.40
N PRO A 25 -3.71 -0.34 26.92
CA PRO A 25 -2.37 -0.88 27.09
C PRO A 25 -1.59 -0.74 25.79
N ALA A 26 -0.31 -0.37 25.87
CA ALA A 26 0.54 -0.22 24.68
C ALA A 26 0.56 -1.48 23.79
N ASP A 27 0.27 -2.65 24.36
CA ASP A 27 0.10 -3.94 23.68
C ASP A 27 -1.08 -4.01 22.70
N GLU A 28 -2.11 -3.15 22.82
CA GLU A 28 -3.28 -3.22 21.92
C GLU A 28 -3.04 -2.54 20.56
N TYR A 29 -1.97 -1.73 20.46
CA TYR A 29 -1.49 -1.14 19.22
C TYR A 29 -0.11 -1.69 18.87
N ASP A 30 -0.01 -3.02 18.78
CA ASP A 30 1.20 -3.68 18.32
C ASP A 30 1.65 -3.07 16.97
N LEU A 31 2.87 -2.53 16.98
CA LEU A 31 3.49 -1.88 15.83
C LEU A 31 3.57 -2.84 14.65
N GLU A 32 3.86 -4.11 14.91
CA GLU A 32 3.93 -5.18 13.90
C GLU A 32 2.56 -5.37 13.24
N ASN A 33 1.49 -5.44 14.03
CA ASN A 33 0.11 -5.50 13.50
C ASN A 33 -0.24 -4.27 12.65
N GLN A 34 0.22 -3.07 13.02
CA GLN A 34 0.01 -1.86 12.22
C GLN A 34 0.82 -1.88 10.92
N MET A 35 2.03 -2.43 10.93
CA MET A 35 2.85 -2.60 9.72
C MET A 35 2.19 -3.61 8.76
N ASP A 36 1.72 -4.74 9.26
CA ASP A 36 0.99 -5.74 8.47
C ASP A 36 -0.29 -5.15 7.86
N TYR A 37 -1.05 -4.40 8.66
CA TYR A 37 -2.23 -3.69 8.21
C TYR A 37 -1.92 -2.74 7.04
N LEU A 38 -0.85 -1.95 7.15
CA LEU A 38 -0.44 -1.01 6.10
C LEU A 38 -0.02 -1.75 4.83
N MET A 39 0.77 -2.81 4.93
CA MET A 39 1.21 -3.61 3.78
C MET A 39 0.03 -4.24 3.05
N GLN A 40 -0.90 -4.86 3.77
CA GLN A 40 -2.13 -5.41 3.19
C GLN A 40 -2.97 -4.32 2.53
N ARG A 41 -3.11 -3.16 3.19
CA ARG A 41 -3.92 -2.05 2.67
C ARG A 41 -3.31 -1.48 1.40
N VAL A 42 -2.00 -1.27 1.31
CA VAL A 42 -1.36 -0.81 0.07
C VAL A 42 -1.50 -1.86 -1.04
N GLY A 43 -1.35 -3.14 -0.70
CA GLY A 43 -1.54 -4.26 -1.64
C GLY A 43 -2.95 -4.31 -2.26
N GLN A 44 -4.00 -4.01 -1.48
CA GLN A 44 -5.37 -3.92 -1.98
C GLN A 44 -5.57 -2.83 -3.04
N PHE A 45 -4.73 -1.79 -3.04
CA PHE A 45 -4.77 -0.67 -3.98
C PHE A 45 -3.68 -0.81 -5.05
N GLN A 46 -3.45 -2.01 -5.56
CA GLN A 46 -2.49 -2.28 -6.65
C GLN A 46 -1.06 -1.78 -6.33
N GLY A 47 -0.68 -1.82 -5.05
CA GLY A 47 0.64 -1.40 -4.60
C GLY A 47 0.82 0.11 -4.44
N ARG A 48 -0.24 0.92 -4.58
CA ARG A 48 -0.17 2.38 -4.41
C ARG A 48 -1.47 2.99 -3.91
N ILE A 49 -1.40 3.76 -2.82
CA ILE A 49 -2.58 4.37 -2.18
C ILE A 49 -2.31 5.83 -1.76
N ARG A 50 -3.35 6.66 -1.62
CA ARG A 50 -3.19 8.00 -1.03
C ARG A 50 -2.93 7.90 0.47
N PHE A 51 -2.09 8.79 1.00
CA PHE A 51 -1.77 8.86 2.43
C PHE A 51 -3.03 8.93 3.32
N GLN A 52 -3.99 9.79 2.95
CA GLN A 52 -5.24 9.96 3.72
C GLN A 52 -6.07 8.67 3.79
N GLN A 53 -5.96 7.80 2.77
CA GLN A 53 -6.70 6.54 2.73
C GLN A 53 -6.05 5.45 3.59
N LEU A 54 -4.85 5.66 4.14
CA LEU A 54 -4.28 4.75 5.13
C LEU A 54 -5.05 4.77 6.45
N PHE A 55 -5.63 5.91 6.78
CA PHE A 55 -6.35 6.13 8.03
C PHE A 55 -7.84 5.82 7.85
N ARG A 56 -8.49 5.32 8.91
CA ARG A 56 -9.94 5.08 8.91
C ARG A 56 -10.65 6.25 9.58
N PRO A 57 -11.74 6.79 9.01
CA PRO A 57 -12.62 7.72 9.73
C PRO A 57 -13.08 7.09 11.05
N GLY A 58 -13.23 7.88 12.12
CA GLY A 58 -13.61 7.36 13.43
C GLY A 58 -12.48 6.71 14.23
N SER A 59 -11.23 6.70 13.73
CA SER A 59 -10.10 6.19 14.52
C SER A 59 -9.80 7.08 15.72
N SER A 60 -9.40 6.48 16.83
CA SER A 60 -8.87 7.22 17.98
C SER A 60 -7.54 7.91 17.60
N ARG A 61 -7.20 8.99 18.30
CA ARG A 61 -5.92 9.67 18.12
C ARG A 61 -4.73 8.72 18.31
N ASN A 62 -4.80 7.82 19.29
CA ASN A 62 -3.74 6.85 19.57
C ASN A 62 -3.53 5.89 18.39
N LEU A 63 -4.61 5.36 17.81
CA LEU A 63 -4.51 4.51 16.62
C LEU A 63 -3.91 5.28 15.43
N LEU A 64 -4.31 6.54 15.21
CA LEU A 64 -3.74 7.36 14.14
C LEU A 64 -2.24 7.58 14.31
N VAL A 65 -1.78 7.84 15.53
CA VAL A 65 -0.36 7.95 15.85
C VAL A 65 0.36 6.63 15.64
N ALA A 66 -0.19 5.50 16.09
CA ALA A 66 0.39 4.18 15.89
C ALA A 66 0.52 3.82 14.40
N THR A 67 -0.53 4.05 13.60
CA THR A 67 -0.48 3.86 12.14
C THR A 67 0.57 4.78 11.49
N PHE A 68 0.73 6.02 11.97
CA PHE A 68 1.75 6.92 11.45
C PHE A 68 3.17 6.46 11.79
N LEU A 69 3.41 5.99 13.01
CA LEU A 69 4.70 5.43 13.42
C LEU A 69 5.03 4.15 12.62
N ALA A 70 4.06 3.26 12.40
CA ALA A 70 4.23 2.08 11.57
C ALA A 70 4.59 2.43 10.12
N LEU A 71 3.97 3.47 9.56
CA LEU A 71 4.32 3.97 8.22
C LEU A 71 5.76 4.46 8.18
N LEU A 72 6.19 5.25 9.17
CA LEU A 72 7.57 5.74 9.25
C LEU A 72 8.57 4.59 9.36
N GLU A 73 8.22 3.55 10.12
CA GLU A 73 9.04 2.36 10.28
C GLU A 73 9.16 1.57 8.96
N LEU A 74 8.06 1.35 8.23
CA LEU A 74 8.10 0.71 6.91
C LEU A 74 8.89 1.51 5.89
N VAL A 75 8.87 2.84 5.98
CA VAL A 75 9.72 3.72 5.16
C VAL A 75 11.19 3.58 5.55
N ARG A 76 11.49 3.54 6.85
CA ARG A 76 12.84 3.32 7.39
C ARG A 76 13.41 1.97 6.94
N LEU A 77 12.58 0.94 6.87
CA LEU A 77 12.91 -0.41 6.41
C LEU A 77 12.92 -0.55 4.87
N GLN A 78 12.62 0.52 4.13
CA GLN A 78 12.53 0.50 2.66
C GLN A 78 11.53 -0.52 2.12
N GLN A 79 10.41 -0.71 2.81
CA GLN A 79 9.28 -1.53 2.33
C GLN A 79 8.21 -0.67 1.65
N LEU A 80 8.02 0.56 2.15
CA LEU A 80 7.15 1.57 1.55
C LEU A 80 7.92 2.85 1.22
N HIS A 81 7.52 3.54 0.16
CA HIS A 81 8.02 4.87 -0.19
C HIS A 81 6.89 5.89 -0.28
N ILE A 82 7.25 7.16 -0.11
CA ILE A 82 6.32 8.29 -0.15
C ILE A 82 6.62 9.14 -1.38
N GLU A 83 5.61 9.38 -2.21
CA GLU A 83 5.70 10.21 -3.42
C GLU A 83 4.79 11.43 -3.32
N GLN A 84 5.26 12.56 -3.83
CA GLN A 84 4.48 13.80 -3.96
C GLN A 84 4.86 14.45 -5.28
N THR A 85 3.88 14.51 -6.19
CA THR A 85 4.09 14.95 -7.57
C THR A 85 4.21 16.47 -7.69
N THR A 86 3.61 17.22 -6.78
CA THR A 86 3.58 18.69 -6.78
C THR A 86 3.81 19.24 -5.37
N PRO A 87 4.46 20.41 -5.20
CA PRO A 87 4.61 21.04 -3.89
C PRO A 87 3.25 21.19 -3.20
N TYR A 88 3.14 20.71 -1.96
CA TYR A 88 1.89 20.70 -1.18
C TYR A 88 0.73 19.91 -1.79
N GLY A 89 0.96 19.17 -2.88
CA GLY A 89 0.00 18.27 -3.49
C GLY A 89 -0.19 16.97 -2.73
N GLU A 90 -1.00 16.08 -3.30
CA GLU A 90 -1.36 14.79 -2.72
C GLU A 90 -0.12 13.91 -2.42
N LEU A 91 -0.14 13.28 -1.25
CA LEU A 91 0.85 12.29 -0.84
C LEU A 91 0.37 10.89 -1.24
N TRP A 92 1.26 10.15 -1.87
CA TRP A 92 1.06 8.76 -2.27
C TRP A 92 2.04 7.87 -1.54
N ILE A 93 1.57 6.68 -1.18
CA ILE A 93 2.33 5.63 -0.51
C ILE A 93 2.38 4.45 -1.47
N GLY A 94 3.58 4.01 -1.82
CA GLY A 94 3.80 2.89 -2.72
C GLY A 94 4.66 1.81 -2.07
N VAL A 95 4.55 0.57 -2.55
CA VAL A 95 5.55 -0.47 -2.25
C VAL A 95 6.78 -0.26 -3.12
N PHE A 96 7.96 -0.56 -2.58
CA PHE A 96 9.13 -0.68 -3.42
C PHE A 96 8.93 -1.85 -4.37
N SER A 97 8.75 -1.55 -5.65
CA SER A 97 8.78 -2.57 -6.69
C SER A 97 10.23 -3.01 -6.82
N ASN A 98 10.61 -4.15 -6.23
CA ASN A 98 11.81 -4.83 -6.69
C ASN A 98 11.64 -5.01 -8.20
N GLY A 99 12.51 -4.38 -8.99
CA GLY A 99 12.46 -4.42 -10.44
C GLY A 99 12.54 -5.87 -10.94
N ASN A 100 11.39 -6.51 -11.08
CA ASN A 100 11.19 -7.74 -11.82
C ASN A 100 10.02 -7.54 -12.78
N GLY A 101 10.11 -6.46 -13.57
CA GLY A 101 9.49 -6.40 -14.87
C GLY A 101 10.25 -7.32 -15.82
N GLN A 102 10.04 -8.63 -15.71
CA GLN A 102 10.27 -9.52 -16.84
C GLN A 102 8.93 -9.72 -17.53
N SER A 103 8.78 -8.94 -18.59
CA SER A 103 8.11 -9.29 -19.85
C SER A 103 6.91 -10.22 -19.74
N THR A 104 5.73 -9.61 -19.65
CA THR A 104 4.52 -10.19 -20.21
C THR A 104 4.68 -10.26 -21.73
N GLU A 105 5.44 -11.23 -22.24
CA GLU A 105 5.35 -11.57 -23.66
C GLU A 105 4.16 -12.49 -23.83
N SER A 106 3.01 -11.83 -24.07
CA SER A 106 1.85 -12.48 -24.66
C SER A 106 2.24 -12.90 -26.08
N ILE A 107 2.30 -14.20 -26.34
CA ILE A 107 2.08 -14.73 -27.69
C ILE A 107 0.83 -15.59 -27.69
N SER A 108 -0.30 -14.92 -27.91
CA SER A 108 -1.51 -15.55 -28.45
C SER A 108 -1.29 -15.80 -29.94
N ALA A 109 -1.32 -17.09 -30.31
CA ALA A 109 -1.77 -17.69 -31.58
C ALA A 109 -1.40 -17.01 -32.92
N THR A 110 -0.80 -17.80 -33.83
CA THR A 110 -1.50 -18.30 -35.05
C THR A 110 -0.52 -18.77 -36.13
N GLU A 111 -0.80 -19.99 -36.62
CA GLU A 111 -0.50 -20.59 -37.92
C GLU A 111 0.88 -21.19 -38.28
N SER A 112 0.76 -22.47 -38.69
CA SER A 112 1.36 -23.12 -39.86
C SER A 112 2.71 -23.84 -39.72
N HIS A 113 2.65 -25.11 -39.32
CA HIS A 113 3.47 -26.11 -40.01
C HIS A 113 2.75 -27.44 -40.22
N ARG A 114 2.73 -27.81 -41.49
CA ARG A 114 2.11 -28.96 -42.14
C ARG A 114 3.01 -30.18 -41.89
N GLU A 115 2.53 -31.17 -41.15
CA GLU A 115 3.18 -32.48 -41.11
C GLU A 115 2.35 -33.52 -41.87
N GLY A 116 3.04 -34.14 -42.82
CA GLY A 116 2.51 -34.98 -43.88
C GLY A 116 1.86 -36.25 -43.37
N HIS A 117 0.73 -36.57 -44.00
CA HIS A 117 0.11 -37.88 -43.95
C HIS A 117 1.11 -39.00 -44.27
N GLY A 118 1.14 -40.00 -43.40
CA GLY A 118 1.86 -41.25 -43.60
C GLY A 118 1.27 -42.11 -44.71
N ARG A 119 2.19 -42.72 -45.44
CA ARG A 119 2.20 -44.04 -46.12
C ARG A 119 0.96 -44.95 -45.98
N GLY A 120 0.62 -45.60 -47.10
CA GLY A 120 -0.08 -46.90 -47.19
C GLY A 120 -1.03 -46.91 -48.39
N ALA A 121 -0.61 -47.31 -49.59
CA ALA A 121 -0.54 -48.68 -50.09
C ALA A 121 -1.91 -49.34 -50.34
N HIS A 122 -2.09 -49.73 -51.61
CA HIS A 122 -3.13 -50.59 -52.21
C HIS A 122 -4.36 -49.90 -52.83
#